data_AF-B7P1G6-F1
#
_entry.id   AF-B7P1G6-F1
#
_cell.length_a   1.000
_cell.length_b   1.000
_cell.length_c   1.000
_cell.angle_alpha   90.00
_cell.angle_beta   90.00
_cell.angle_gamma   90.00
#
_symmetry.space_group_name_H-M   'P 1'
#
loop_
_entity.id
_entity.type
_entity.pdbx_description
1 polymer ?
#
loop_
_entity_poly.entity_id
_entity_poly.type
_entity_poly.pdbx_seq_one_letter_code
_entity_poly.pdbx_strand_id
1 'polypeptide(L)'
;MSLDVLAQLADKIAEVAATSSTLGTVGPDVSTEVQRLRSQVSKLSKLVDMLETLAISSVGPRRRARSKSPSSTSPATASSRGNSQPQQLKECWYHRRYGDQAANCMPPCVRKGKGPTSR
;
A
#
# COMPACT_ATOMS: atom_id res chain seq x y z
N MET A 1 64.52 38.74 -16.01
CA MET A 1 63.57 38.97 -14.91
C MET A 1 64.36 39.21 -13.64
N SER A 2 64.12 40.31 -12.93
CA SER A 2 64.77 40.60 -11.65
C SER A 2 64.06 39.92 -10.50
N LEU A 3 64.76 39.68 -9.39
CA LEU A 3 64.20 39.07 -8.18
C LEU A 3 63.01 39.87 -7.61
N ASP A 4 63.06 41.19 -7.78
CA ASP A 4 62.00 42.12 -7.38
C ASP A 4 60.66 41.80 -8.06
N VAL A 5 60.68 41.50 -9.36
CA VAL A 5 59.49 41.14 -10.13
C VAL A 5 58.91 39.80 -9.68
N LEU A 6 59.76 38.85 -9.28
CA LEU A 6 59.33 37.56 -8.75
C LEU A 6 58.70 37.71 -7.36
N ALA A 7 59.26 38.56 -6.50
CA ALA A 7 58.70 38.86 -5.18
C ALA A 7 57.31 39.49 -5.29
N GLN A 8 57.15 40.50 -6.16
CA GLN A 8 55.84 41.13 -6.41
C GLN A 8 54.79 40.17 -6.98
N LEU A 9 55.21 39.17 -7.77
CA LEU A 9 54.32 38.14 -8.28
C LEU A 9 53.89 37.16 -7.17
N ALA A 10 54.84 36.77 -6.30
CA ALA A 10 54.56 35.90 -5.16
C ALA A 10 53.60 36.56 -4.17
N ASP A 11 53.76 37.86 -3.88
CA ASP A 11 52.86 38.61 -3.00
C ASP A 11 51.43 38.65 -3.56
N LYS A 12 51.27 38.89 -4.87
CA LYS A 12 49.95 38.85 -5.52
C LYS A 12 49.30 37.47 -5.48
N ILE A 13 50.08 36.41 -5.66
CA ILE A 13 49.57 35.03 -5.55
C ILE A 13 49.11 34.76 -4.11
N ALA A 14 49.88 35.21 -3.11
CA ALA A 14 49.53 35.05 -1.70
C ALA A 14 48.23 35.79 -1.35
N GLU A 15 48.02 37.01 -1.84
CA GLU A 15 46.76 37.75 -1.64
C GLU A 15 45.54 37.06 -2.28
N VAL A 16 45.69 36.56 -3.51
CA VAL A 16 44.60 35.84 -4.21
C VAL A 16 44.35 34.47 -3.58
N ALA A 17 45.39 33.78 -3.12
CA ALA A 17 45.26 32.50 -2.42
C ALA A 17 44.61 32.66 -1.05
N ALA A 18 44.96 33.70 -0.28
CA ALA A 18 44.37 33.98 1.02
C ALA A 18 42.87 34.30 0.91
N THR A 19 42.47 35.03 -0.14
CA THR A 19 41.05 35.33 -0.42
C THR A 19 40.30 34.14 -1.02
N SER A 20 40.97 33.23 -1.73
CA SER A 20 40.35 32.00 -2.25
C SER A 20 40.22 30.89 -1.20
N SER A 21 41.09 30.85 -0.19
CA SER A 21 41.01 29.88 0.92
C SER A 21 39.74 30.04 1.76
N THR A 22 39.11 31.22 1.78
CA THR A 22 37.81 31.44 2.46
C THR A 22 36.61 31.09 1.58
N LEU A 23 36.80 30.87 0.28
CA LEU A 23 35.76 30.46 -0.68
C LEU A 23 35.78 28.95 -0.97
N GLY A 24 36.70 28.21 -0.33
CA GLY A 24 36.74 26.75 -0.36
C GLY A 24 35.58 26.13 0.42
N THR A 25 34.51 25.78 -0.29
CA THR A 25 33.49 24.76 0.08
C THR A 25 32.52 25.11 1.22
N VAL A 26 31.59 26.03 0.96
CA VAL A 26 30.26 26.04 1.62
C VAL A 26 29.19 25.61 0.61
N GLY A 27 29.38 24.42 0.03
CA GLY A 27 28.34 23.70 -0.68
C GLY A 27 28.28 22.29 -0.10
N PRO A 28 27.09 21.67 0.08
CA PRO A 28 27.05 20.27 0.48
C PRO A 28 27.93 19.50 -0.50
N ASP A 29 28.97 18.87 0.05
CA ASP A 29 29.95 18.12 -0.73
C ASP A 29 29.17 17.21 -1.68
N VAL A 30 29.33 17.41 -2.98
CA VAL A 30 28.53 16.71 -4.01
C VAL A 30 28.61 15.20 -3.81
N SER A 31 29.70 14.69 -3.23
CA SER A 31 29.86 13.29 -2.84
C SER A 31 28.87 12.89 -1.74
N THR A 32 28.66 13.73 -0.73
CA THR A 32 27.70 13.49 0.36
C THR A 32 26.25 13.50 -0.12
N GLU A 33 25.89 14.38 -1.04
CA GLU A 33 24.54 14.40 -1.63
C GLU A 33 24.31 13.19 -2.54
N VAL A 34 25.31 12.80 -3.34
CA VAL A 34 25.25 11.57 -4.14
C VAL A 34 25.14 10.34 -3.24
N GLN A 35 25.85 10.28 -2.12
CA GLN A 35 25.76 9.20 -1.13
C GLN A 35 24.34 9.14 -0.53
N ARG A 36 23.77 10.29 -0.17
CA ARG A 36 22.41 10.42 0.37
C ARG A 36 21.37 9.95 -0.64
N LEU A 37 21.46 10.41 -1.89
CA LEU A 37 20.56 10.00 -2.97
C LEU A 37 20.65 8.50 -3.25
N ARG A 38 21.87 7.92 -3.31
CA ARG A 38 22.07 6.47 -3.45
C ARG A 38 21.40 5.69 -2.31
N SER A 39 21.50 6.19 -1.08
CA SER A 39 20.86 5.57 0.09
C SER A 39 19.33 5.62 0.00
N GLN A 40 18.76 6.71 -0.51
CA GLN A 40 17.31 6.86 -0.70
C GLN A 40 16.81 5.93 -1.80
N VAL A 41 17.51 5.86 -2.94
CA VAL A 41 17.17 4.93 -4.03
C VAL A 41 17.19 3.48 -3.53
N SER A 42 18.23 3.07 -2.79
CA SER A 42 18.30 1.71 -2.23
C SER A 42 17.14 1.39 -1.29
N LYS A 43 16.71 2.34 -0.45
CA LYS A 43 15.55 2.18 0.44
C LYS A 43 14.26 2.03 -0.36
N LEU A 44 14.06 2.87 -1.37
CA LEU A 44 12.86 2.83 -2.22
C LEU A 44 12.78 1.51 -3.00
N SER A 45 13.88 1.04 -3.60
CA SER A 45 13.91 -0.27 -4.28
C SER A 45 13.50 -1.41 -3.35
N LYS A 46 14.01 -1.43 -2.11
CA LYS A 46 13.61 -2.46 -1.13
C LYS A 46 12.12 -2.39 -0.78
N LEU A 47 11.55 -1.19 -0.67
CA LEU A 47 10.12 -1.04 -0.42
C LEU A 47 9.28 -1.51 -1.61
N VAL A 48 9.71 -1.26 -2.84
CA VAL A 48 9.06 -1.78 -4.04
C VAL A 48 9.07 -3.31 -4.05
N ASP A 49 10.23 -3.94 -3.82
CA ASP A 49 10.34 -5.41 -3.73
C ASP A 49 9.42 -5.99 -2.64
N MET A 50 9.34 -5.33 -1.48
CA MET A 50 8.42 -5.73 -0.41
C MET A 50 6.95 -5.61 -0.82
N LEU A 51 6.58 -4.56 -1.54
CA LEU A 51 5.22 -4.38 -2.02
C LEU A 51 4.86 -5.40 -3.11
N GLU A 52 5.77 -5.69 -4.03
CA GLU A 52 5.59 -6.71 -5.06
C GLU A 52 5.42 -8.10 -4.45
N THR A 53 6.27 -8.47 -3.49
CA THR A 53 6.16 -9.75 -2.78
C THR A 53 4.83 -9.87 -2.01
N LEU A 54 4.38 -8.81 -1.34
CA LEU A 54 3.06 -8.79 -0.67
C LEU A 54 1.90 -8.87 -1.66
N ALA A 55 1.98 -8.15 -2.78
CA ALA A 55 0.98 -8.18 -3.83
C ALA A 55 0.83 -9.59 -4.40
N ILE A 56 1.94 -10.26 -4.72
CA ILE A 56 1.96 -11.64 -5.21
C ILE A 56 1.40 -12.61 -4.15
N SER A 57 1.75 -12.40 -2.88
CA SER A 57 1.24 -13.21 -1.76
C SER A 57 -0.27 -13.04 -1.54
N SER A 58 -0.82 -11.86 -1.85
CA SER A 58 -2.24 -11.55 -1.70
C SER A 58 -3.13 -12.03 -2.86
N VAL A 59 -2.52 -12.33 -4.01
CA VAL A 59 -3.19 -12.87 -5.22
C VAL A 59 -3.21 -14.40 -5.23
N GLY A 60 -2.51 -15.07 -4.30
CA GLY A 60 -2.67 -16.50 -4.05
C GLY A 60 -4.15 -16.84 -3.76
N PRO A 61 -4.66 -18.01 -4.21
CA PRO A 61 -6.07 -18.34 -4.09
C PRO A 61 -6.46 -18.18 -2.63
N ARG A 62 -7.44 -17.31 -2.36
CA ARG A 62 -8.13 -17.15 -1.06
C ARG A 62 -8.66 -18.53 -0.64
N ARG A 63 -7.78 -19.39 -0.13
CA ARG A 63 -8.17 -20.57 0.61
C ARG A 63 -8.72 -20.00 1.90
N ARG A 64 -10.03 -19.75 1.87
CA ARG A 64 -10.85 -19.68 3.08
C ARG A 64 -10.53 -20.93 3.87
N ALA A 65 -9.56 -20.84 4.77
CA ALA A 65 -9.37 -21.83 5.81
C ALA A 65 -10.65 -21.77 6.63
N ARG A 66 -11.62 -22.61 6.26
CA ARG A 66 -12.70 -23.01 7.15
C ARG A 66 -12.00 -23.81 8.25
N SER A 67 -11.56 -23.10 9.29
CA SER A 67 -11.21 -23.70 10.57
C SER A 67 -12.44 -24.46 11.05
N LYS A 68 -12.43 -25.78 10.83
CA LYS A 68 -13.27 -26.72 11.55
C LYS A 68 -12.71 -26.75 12.98
N SER A 69 -13.26 -25.91 13.85
CA SER A 69 -13.06 -26.09 15.30
C SER A 69 -13.92 -27.27 15.77
N PRO A 70 -13.36 -28.27 16.47
CA PRO A 70 -14.12 -29.32 17.12
C PRO A 70 -14.21 -29.04 18.63
N SER A 71 -15.30 -28.42 19.07
CA SER A 71 -15.75 -28.35 20.47
C SER A 71 -17.04 -27.54 20.49
N SER A 72 -18.14 -27.87 21.14
CA SER A 72 -18.64 -29.02 21.87
C SER A 72 -20.12 -28.68 22.12
N THR A 73 -20.98 -29.69 22.24
CA THR A 73 -22.29 -29.62 22.95
C THR A 73 -23.36 -28.62 22.47
N SER A 74 -24.35 -29.10 21.71
CA SER A 74 -25.81 -28.97 21.96
C SER A 74 -26.65 -29.26 20.69
N PRO A 75 -27.92 -29.71 20.82
CA PRO A 75 -28.47 -30.80 20.02
C PRO A 75 -28.83 -30.42 18.59
N ALA A 76 -28.69 -31.42 17.72
CA ALA A 76 -29.16 -31.45 16.35
C ALA A 76 -30.67 -31.13 16.30
N THR A 77 -31.00 -29.85 16.13
CA THR A 77 -32.22 -29.48 15.43
C THR A 77 -31.87 -29.55 13.95
N ALA A 78 -32.28 -30.65 13.32
CA ALA A 78 -32.32 -30.78 11.89
C ALA A 78 -32.96 -29.51 11.30
N SER A 79 -32.12 -28.64 10.72
CA SER A 79 -32.60 -27.48 9.99
C SER A 79 -33.28 -28.01 8.73
N SER A 80 -34.60 -28.17 8.88
CA SER A 80 -35.55 -28.58 7.86
C SER A 80 -35.24 -27.88 6.55
N ARG A 81 -34.81 -28.68 5.58
CA ARG A 81 -34.97 -28.35 4.17
C ARG A 81 -36.47 -28.21 3.93
N GLY A 82 -36.92 -26.97 3.73
CA GLY A 82 -38.34 -26.70 3.50
C GLY A 82 -39.02 -26.21 4.77
N ASN A 83 -39.20 -24.89 4.83
CA ASN A 83 -40.45 -24.21 5.19
C ASN A 83 -40.09 -22.81 5.72
N SER A 84 -39.75 -21.90 4.82
CA SER A 84 -39.70 -20.47 5.14
C SER A 84 -41.00 -19.84 4.63
N GLN A 85 -42.10 -20.14 5.32
CA GLN A 85 -43.32 -19.32 5.23
C GLN A 85 -42.96 -17.86 5.62
N PRO A 86 -43.60 -16.86 5.01
CA PRO A 86 -43.06 -15.51 4.88
C PRO A 86 -43.29 -14.74 6.17
N GLN A 87 -42.35 -14.86 7.10
CA GLN A 87 -42.20 -13.89 8.19
C GLN A 87 -41.77 -12.55 7.59
N GLN A 88 -42.78 -11.78 7.19
CA GLN A 88 -42.78 -10.34 7.01
C GLN A 88 -41.41 -9.71 6.68
N LEU A 89 -41.15 -9.64 5.37
CA LEU A 89 -40.51 -8.50 4.68
C LEU A 89 -39.12 -8.07 5.17
N LYS A 90 -38.29 -8.98 5.66
CA LYS A 90 -36.84 -8.73 5.72
C LYS A 90 -36.24 -9.06 4.36
N GLU A 91 -35.60 -8.06 3.76
CA GLU A 91 -34.85 -8.20 2.52
C GLU A 91 -33.90 -9.41 2.58
N CYS A 92 -33.89 -10.24 1.54
CA CYS A 92 -33.07 -11.45 1.54
C CYS A 92 -31.58 -11.07 1.63
N TRP A 93 -30.75 -11.98 2.15
CA TRP A 93 -29.32 -11.70 2.34
C TRP A 93 -28.61 -11.20 1.07
N TYR A 94 -29.01 -11.74 -0.10
CA TYR A 94 -28.46 -11.34 -1.39
C TYR A 94 -28.88 -9.92 -1.78
N HIS A 95 -30.16 -9.55 -1.70
CA HIS A 95 -30.60 -8.16 -1.95
C HIS A 95 -30.03 -7.18 -0.92
N ARG A 96 -29.89 -7.60 0.35
CA ARG A 96 -29.24 -6.77 1.39
C ARG A 96 -27.77 -6.47 1.05
N ARG A 97 -27.10 -7.38 0.34
CA ARG A 97 -25.67 -7.29 0.03
C ARG A 97 -25.37 -6.70 -1.35
N TYR A 98 -26.22 -7.00 -2.34
CA TYR A 98 -25.98 -6.70 -3.76
C TYR A 98 -27.08 -5.82 -4.37
N GLY A 99 -28.13 -5.48 -3.61
CA GLY A 99 -29.26 -4.71 -4.09
C GLY A 99 -29.88 -5.35 -5.33
N ASP A 100 -30.13 -4.53 -6.35
CA ASP A 100 -30.76 -4.92 -7.61
C ASP A 100 -29.92 -5.89 -8.46
N GLN A 101 -28.63 -6.01 -8.19
CA GLN A 101 -27.72 -6.91 -8.91
C GLN A 101 -27.69 -8.34 -8.33
N ALA A 102 -28.61 -8.66 -7.42
CA ALA A 102 -28.68 -9.98 -6.79
C ALA A 102 -29.20 -11.06 -7.76
N ALA A 103 -28.28 -11.88 -8.30
CA ALA A 103 -28.62 -12.95 -9.25
C ALA A 103 -28.92 -14.32 -8.60
N ASN A 104 -28.49 -14.53 -7.36
CA ASN A 104 -28.52 -15.85 -6.70
C ASN A 104 -29.58 -15.96 -5.58
N CYS A 105 -30.65 -15.19 -5.70
CA CYS A 105 -31.77 -15.26 -4.76
C CYS A 105 -32.62 -16.51 -5.01
N MET A 106 -33.16 -17.11 -3.94
CA MET A 106 -34.20 -18.14 -4.07
C MET A 106 -35.59 -17.49 -3.92
N PRO A 107 -36.44 -17.52 -4.96
CA PRO A 107 -37.82 -17.03 -4.86
C PRO A 107 -38.68 -17.92 -3.95
N PRO A 108 -39.71 -17.37 -3.26
CA PRO A 108 -40.12 -15.97 -3.26
C PRO A 108 -39.25 -15.14 -2.29
N CYS A 109 -38.57 -14.13 -2.80
CA CYS A 109 -37.75 -13.23 -1.99
C CYS A 109 -38.16 -11.77 -2.17
N VAL A 110 -37.92 -10.96 -1.14
CA VAL A 110 -38.31 -9.55 -1.10
C VAL A 110 -37.05 -8.70 -1.26
N ARG A 111 -37.12 -7.74 -2.18
CA ARG A 111 -36.14 -6.65 -2.34
C ARG A 111 -36.64 -5.46 -1.53
N LYS A 112 -35.77 -4.67 -0.92
CA LYS A 112 -36.21 -3.46 -0.21
C LYS A 112 -37.00 -2.53 -1.14
N GLY A 113 -38.29 -2.35 -0.86
CA GLY A 113 -39.21 -1.50 -1.63
C GLY A 113 -39.91 -2.17 -2.82
N LYS A 114 -39.78 -3.48 -3.04
CA LYS A 114 -40.55 -4.23 -4.06
C LYS A 114 -41.11 -5.53 -3.46
N GLY A 115 -42.36 -5.86 -3.82
CA GLY A 115 -43.03 -7.09 -3.38
C GLY A 115 -42.32 -8.37 -3.83
N PRO A 116 -42.71 -9.54 -3.30
CA PRO A 116 -42.07 -10.81 -3.63
C PRO A 116 -42.16 -11.07 -5.15
N THR A 117 -41.01 -11.22 -5.79
CA THR A 117 -40.95 -11.53 -7.23
C THR A 117 -40.74 -13.03 -7.41
N SER A 118 -41.69 -13.69 -8.06
CA SER A 118 -41.53 -15.05 -8.61
C SER A 118 -40.99 -14.93 -10.03
N ARG A 119 -40.06 -15.81 -10.41
CA ARG A 119 -39.46 -15.86 -11.75
C ARG A 119 -40.44 -16.40 -12.77
#